data_AF-A0A9W3JH22-F1
#
_entry.id   AF-A0A9W3JH22-F1
#
_cell.length_a   1.000
_cell.length_b   1.000
_cell.length_c   1.000
_cell.angle_alpha   90.00
_cell.angle_beta   90.00
_cell.angle_gamma   90.00
#
_symmetry.space_group_name_H-M   'P 1'
#
loop_
_entity.id
_entity.type
_entity.pdbx_description
1 polymer ?
#
loop_
_entity_poly.entity_id
_entity_poly.type
_entity_poly.pdbx_seq_one_letter_code
_entity_poly.pdbx_strand_id
1 'polypeptide(L)'
;MDKKYLVTVTPVQDNPKTQNKNSLSAADRKNIKVSPESLSKIKAICTMKDMKNYEFIDEILNFYITNKLNEREKHTLNDIISERK
;
A
#
# COMPACT_ATOMS: atom_id res chain seq x y z
N MET A 1 4.59 -32.23 -47.82
CA MET A 1 4.65 -30.76 -47.71
C MET A 1 4.27 -30.39 -46.29
N ASP A 2 5.23 -30.58 -45.38
CA ASP A 2 5.04 -30.50 -43.93
C ASP A 2 5.10 -29.05 -43.47
N LYS A 3 3.95 -28.49 -43.11
CA LYS A 3 3.86 -27.14 -42.53
C LYS A 3 4.31 -27.21 -41.07
N LYS A 4 5.55 -26.80 -40.81
CA LYS A 4 6.05 -26.56 -39.46
C LYS A 4 5.40 -25.27 -38.94
N TYR A 5 4.45 -25.40 -38.00
CA TYR A 5 3.92 -24.26 -37.28
C TYR A 5 4.94 -23.84 -36.22
N LEU A 6 5.55 -22.67 -36.41
CA LEU A 6 6.43 -22.05 -35.43
C LEU A 6 5.55 -21.32 -34.40
N VAL A 7 5.15 -22.02 -33.34
CA VAL A 7 4.43 -21.40 -32.21
C VAL A 7 5.45 -20.63 -31.38
N THR A 8 5.49 -19.32 -31.54
CA THR A 8 6.28 -18.41 -30.70
C THR A 8 5.49 -18.13 -29.43
N VAL A 9 5.80 -18.85 -28.35
CA VAL A 9 5.26 -18.56 -27.01
C VAL A 9 6.12 -17.44 -26.42
N THR A 10 5.68 -16.20 -26.55
CA THR A 10 6.24 -15.10 -25.75
C THR A 10 5.80 -15.29 -24.30
N PRO A 11 6.72 -15.39 -23.33
CA PRO A 11 6.33 -15.39 -21.93
C PRO A 11 5.72 -14.02 -21.61
N VAL A 12 4.49 -14.03 -21.10
CA VAL A 12 3.86 -12.84 -20.53
C VAL A 12 4.69 -12.45 -19.33
N GLN A 13 5.53 -11.44 -19.50
CA GLN A 13 6.18 -10.75 -18.40
C GLN A 13 5.11 -9.93 -17.71
N ASP A 14 4.38 -10.56 -16.79
CA ASP A 14 3.66 -9.85 -15.74
C ASP A 14 4.73 -9.14 -14.91
N ASN A 15 5.17 -7.97 -15.37
CA ASN A 15 5.84 -7.02 -14.51
C ASN A 15 4.76 -6.50 -13.58
N PRO A 16 4.67 -6.94 -12.30
CA PRO A 16 3.91 -6.17 -11.35
C PRO A 16 4.55 -4.78 -11.40
N LYS A 17 3.81 -3.76 -11.83
CA LYS A 17 4.23 -2.37 -11.68
C LYS A 17 4.65 -2.26 -10.22
N THR A 18 5.95 -2.20 -9.98
CA THR A 18 6.52 -1.90 -8.68
C THR A 18 6.00 -0.52 -8.37
N GLN A 19 4.87 -0.46 -7.66
CA GLN A 19 4.37 0.77 -7.09
C GLN A 19 5.54 1.31 -6.30
N ASN A 20 6.07 2.46 -6.74
CA ASN A 20 7.21 3.11 -6.13
C ASN A 20 6.98 3.12 -4.64
N LYS A 21 7.72 2.27 -3.90
CA LYS A 21 7.60 2.21 -2.46
C LYS A 21 7.95 3.60 -1.97
N ASN A 22 6.99 4.32 -1.40
CA ASN A 22 7.20 5.63 -0.80
C ASN A 22 8.22 5.42 0.32
N SER A 23 9.50 5.60 -0.01
CA SER A 23 10.60 5.34 0.89
C SER A 23 10.70 6.49 1.87
N LEU A 24 9.87 6.45 2.92
CA LEU A 24 10.01 7.35 4.06
C LEU A 24 11.39 7.12 4.68
N SER A 25 12.15 8.20 4.85
CA SER A 25 13.43 8.15 5.54
C SER A 25 13.21 7.71 6.99
N ALA A 26 14.23 7.16 7.63
CA ALA A 26 14.12 6.77 9.03
C ALA A 26 13.79 7.97 9.95
N ALA A 27 14.19 9.19 9.57
CA ALA A 27 13.97 10.42 10.32
C ALA A 27 12.50 10.89 10.27
N ASP A 28 11.80 10.61 9.18
CA ASP A 28 10.41 11.06 8.99
C ASP A 28 9.40 10.12 9.65
N ARG A 29 9.81 8.91 10.00
CA ARG A 29 8.96 7.90 10.65
C ARG A 29 8.60 8.33 12.07
N LYS A 30 7.31 8.23 12.40
CA LYS A 30 6.78 8.51 13.73
C LYS A 30 6.29 7.23 14.40
N ASN A 31 6.38 7.19 15.72
CA ASN A 31 5.91 6.07 16.52
C ASN A 31 4.48 6.29 16.97
N ILE A 32 3.64 5.26 16.84
CA ILE A 32 2.28 5.23 17.41
C ILE A 32 2.19 4.08 18.43
N LYS A 33 1.51 4.33 19.54
CA LYS A 33 1.18 3.28 20.51
C LYS A 33 -0.13 2.61 20.07
N VAL A 34 -0.13 1.29 19.99
CA VAL A 34 -1.29 0.47 19.60
C VAL A 34 -1.49 -0.65 20.61
N SER A 35 -2.69 -1.25 20.60
CA SER A 35 -2.95 -2.43 21.43
C SER A 35 -2.09 -3.63 20.99
N PRO A 36 -1.81 -4.59 21.88
CA PRO A 36 -1.06 -5.79 21.54
C PRO A 36 -1.70 -6.60 20.42
N GLU A 37 -3.04 -6.67 20.40
CA GLU A 37 -3.80 -7.38 19.38
C GLU A 37 -3.63 -6.73 18.00
N SER A 38 -3.75 -5.40 17.92
CA SER A 38 -3.53 -4.66 16.67
C SER A 38 -2.10 -4.82 16.16
N LEU A 39 -1.10 -4.77 17.05
CA LEU A 39 0.29 -5.01 16.68
C LEU A 39 0.51 -6.40 16.08
N SER A 40 -0.10 -7.42 16.68
CA SER A 40 -0.02 -8.80 16.19
C SER A 40 -0.62 -8.94 14.78
N LYS A 41 -1.81 -8.35 14.56
CA LYS A 41 -2.47 -8.34 13.24
C LYS A 41 -1.63 -7.62 12.19
N ILE A 42 -1.09 -6.44 12.52
CA ILE A 42 -0.21 -5.67 11.62
C ILE A 42 0.99 -6.51 11.23
N LYS A 43 1.69 -7.10 12.20
CA LYS A 43 2.87 -7.94 11.93
C LYS A 43 2.53 -9.15 11.06
N ALA A 44 1.46 -9.87 11.36
CA ALA A 44 1.05 -11.03 10.58
C ALA A 44 0.78 -10.67 9.12
N ILE A 45 0.02 -9.59 8.86
CA ILE A 45 -0.28 -9.14 7.50
C ILE A 45 0.98 -8.64 6.79
N CYS A 46 1.84 -7.90 7.49
CA CYS A 46 3.10 -7.41 6.93
C CYS A 46 4.04 -8.55 6.51
N THR A 47 4.11 -9.62 7.32
CA THR A 47 4.85 -10.84 6.96
C THR A 47 4.26 -11.54 5.74
N MET A 48 2.92 -11.63 5.65
CA MET A 48 2.26 -12.28 4.51
C MET A 48 2.45 -11.52 3.20
N LYS A 49 2.52 -10.19 3.25
CA LYS A 49 2.64 -9.31 2.08
C LYS A 49 4.07 -8.83 1.78
N ASP A 50 5.06 -9.28 2.54
CA ASP A 50 6.45 -8.81 2.46
C ASP A 50 6.58 -7.28 2.40
N MET A 51 5.93 -6.62 3.36
CA MET A 51 5.85 -5.16 3.43
C MET A 51 6.23 -4.64 4.82
N LYS A 52 6.74 -3.42 4.90
CA LYS A 52 7.08 -2.83 6.20
C LYS A 52 5.82 -2.31 6.88
N ASN A 53 5.81 -2.32 8.22
CA ASN A 53 4.65 -1.89 9.01
C ASN A 53 4.13 -0.49 8.62
N TYR A 54 5.01 0.47 8.39
CA TYR A 54 4.58 1.83 8.01
C TYR A 54 3.97 1.88 6.60
N GLU A 55 4.50 1.10 5.65
CA GLU A 55 3.94 1.00 4.28
C GLU A 55 2.53 0.41 4.33
N PHE A 56 2.32 -0.58 5.18
CA PHE A 56 1.00 -1.19 5.39
C PHE A 56 -0.01 -0.21 6.00
N ILE A 57 0.43 0.55 7.00
CA ILE A 57 -0.41 1.56 7.63
C ILE A 57 -0.78 2.66 6.63
N ASP A 58 0.15 3.10 5.79
CA ASP A 58 -0.14 4.08 4.74
C ASP A 58 -1.15 3.53 3.69
N GLU A 59 -0.97 2.29 3.25
CA GLU A 59 -1.87 1.64 2.29
C GLU A 59 -3.29 1.50 2.85
N ILE A 60 -3.44 1.00 4.09
CA ILE A 60 -4.76 0.80 4.69
C ILE A 60 -5.44 2.12 5.04
N LEU A 61 -4.68 3.16 5.41
CA LEU A 61 -5.21 4.51 5.62
C LEU A 61 -5.75 5.09 4.31
N ASN A 62 -4.96 5.03 3.23
CA ASN A 62 -5.40 5.48 1.91
C ASN A 62 -6.63 4.71 1.41
N PHE A 63 -6.67 3.40 1.65
CA PHE A 63 -7.83 2.57 1.35
C PHE A 63 -9.06 3.01 2.14
N TYR A 64 -8.91 3.26 3.45
CA TYR A 64 -10.01 3.72 4.29
C TYR A 64 -10.53 5.09 3.86
N ILE A 65 -9.64 6.06 3.63
CA ILE A 65 -9.99 7.39 3.12
C ILE A 65 -10.75 7.28 1.81
N THR A 66 -10.25 6.48 0.87
CA THR A 66 -10.86 6.38 -0.47
C THR A 66 -12.23 5.72 -0.43
N ASN A 67 -12.37 4.60 0.30
CA ASN A 67 -13.54 3.72 0.22
C ASN A 67 -14.58 3.95 1.33
N LYS A 68 -14.22 4.56 2.45
CA LYS A 68 -15.12 4.75 3.60
C LYS A 68 -15.51 6.20 3.85
N LEU A 69 -14.66 7.17 3.51
CA LEU A 69 -15.00 8.58 3.71
C LEU A 69 -15.77 9.14 2.50
N ASN A 70 -16.84 9.88 2.79
CA ASN A 70 -17.54 10.69 1.80
C ASN A 70 -16.80 12.01 1.51
N GLU A 71 -17.24 12.77 0.50
CA GLU A 71 -16.58 14.01 0.08
C GLU A 71 -16.48 15.05 1.19
N ARG A 72 -17.50 15.15 2.05
CA ARG A 72 -17.52 16.09 3.17
C ARG A 72 -16.47 15.71 4.23
N GLU A 73 -16.42 14.43 4.59
CA GLU A 73 -15.44 13.91 5.55
C GLU A 73 -14.01 14.04 5.02
N LYS A 74 -13.79 13.81 3.72
CA LYS A 74 -12.50 14.05 3.06
C LYS A 74 -12.10 15.52 3.11
N HIS A 75 -13.05 16.43 2.86
CA HIS A 75 -12.79 17.87 2.96
C HIS A 75 -12.40 18.27 4.38
N THR A 76 -13.18 17.88 5.39
CA THR A 76 -12.86 18.15 6.80
C THR A 76 -11.50 17.57 7.20
N LEU A 77 -11.17 16.36 6.74
CA LEU A 77 -9.86 15.77 7.00
C LEU A 77 -8.72 16.61 6.42
N ASN A 78 -8.86 17.10 5.17
CA ASN A 78 -7.87 17.93 4.51
C ASN A 78 -7.70 19.29 5.19
N ASP A 79 -8.78 19.89 5.66
CA ASP A 79 -8.75 21.16 6.41
C ASP A 79 -7.93 20.99 7.70
N ILE A 80 -8.23 19.96 8.49
CA ILE A 80 -7.54 19.66 9.75
C ILE A 80 -6.04 19.38 9.52
N ILE A 81 -5.69 18.66 8.46
CA ILE A 81 -4.28 18.37 8.13
C ILE A 81 -3.57 19.65 7.69
N SER A 82 -4.23 20.51 6.91
CA SER A 82 -3.65 21.76 6.41
C SER A 82 -3.41 22.78 7.53
N GLU A 83 -4.30 22.86 8.52
CA GLU A 83 -4.12 23.72 9.70
C GLU A 83 -2.98 23.29 10.63
N ARG A 84 -2.56 22.02 10.57
CA ARG A 84 -1.45 21.48 11.38
C ARG A 84 -0.09 21.50 10.69
N LYS A 85 -0.01 22.01 9.46
CA LYS A 85 1.20 22.05 8.63
C LYS A 85 1.89 23.40 8.74
#